data_AF-A0A8H6FTW2-F1
#
_entry.id   AF-A0A8H6FTW2-F1
#
_cell.length_a   1.000
_cell.length_b   1.000
_cell.length_c   1.000
_cell.angle_alpha   90.00
_cell.angle_beta   90.00
_cell.angle_gamma   90.00
#
_symmetry.space_group_name_H-M   'P 1'
#
loop_
_entity.id
_entity.type
_entity.pdbx_description
1 polymer ?
#
loop_
_entity_poly.entity_id
_entity_poly.type
_entity_poly.pdbx_seq_one_letter_code
_entity_poly.pdbx_strand_id
1 'polypeptide(L)'
;MIGQSERCTFHSTNPELTTVCQVPTVRPRATTIAYLTKFPLPYILYIKRTAERRHAMRSGGVLRWLRGRPGTSAFLAFLLVYLAVFRYCSQAYYRDPTSAFFDPVRGYEPRYSAGRQNDAETFIRNANLTTYGQTTLQDPKMCIGIATVAREQDQYVRRTIGSLIDGLEPSEREQIFLVVLIAHADPQMHPIYGEPWLTNVADKTLLYDVNQGRLQNLRDWETNKDYRKKGVFDYTYVLQRCVDAGTQWIAMIEDDTLAVDGWFPRAMEALQKADEQHPTTDEMDWLYLRLFYTEEFLGWNKEEWRQYFAVSIAVTGMTGMALLLIRQFLFEKTITNNFIAVACLVCAPACISLYFMAGRLSMQPPLPGVYPMPKYGCCAQGLVYSHRMASKVITRLAQVREGYVDQIVEAWANEANLVRWVTIPSLLQHVGSSSSKGDDRGSAAKYGRSVAEKIWSFSFEEYGDENT
;
A
#
# COMPACT_ATOMS: atom_id res chain seq x y z
N MET A 1 -23.11 0.53 -14.32
CA MET A 1 -24.02 0.30 -15.47
C MET A 1 -24.24 1.63 -16.17
N ILE A 2 -24.34 1.66 -17.51
CA ILE A 2 -24.59 2.87 -18.34
C ILE A 2 -23.41 3.89 -18.25
N GLY A 3 -22.82 4.46 -19.31
CA GLY A 3 -23.06 4.52 -20.77
C GLY A 3 -22.78 5.98 -21.18
N GLN A 4 -21.99 6.37 -22.19
CA GLN A 4 -21.64 5.83 -23.53
C GLN A 4 -20.16 6.17 -23.85
N SER A 5 -19.34 5.27 -24.41
CA SER A 5 -19.07 5.03 -25.85
C SER A 5 -18.46 6.17 -26.67
N GLU A 6 -17.22 5.99 -27.12
CA GLU A 6 -16.66 6.65 -28.31
C GLU A 6 -15.82 5.64 -29.10
N ARG A 7 -15.73 5.78 -30.44
CA ARG A 7 -14.99 4.87 -31.34
C ARG A 7 -13.91 5.66 -32.08
N CYS A 8 -12.65 5.22 -31.99
CA CYS A 8 -11.58 5.74 -32.83
C CYS A 8 -11.27 4.77 -33.98
N THR A 9 -11.50 5.20 -35.21
CA THR A 9 -11.05 4.50 -36.44
C THR A 9 -9.83 5.19 -37.03
N PHE A 10 -8.79 4.42 -37.35
CA PHE A 10 -7.61 4.90 -38.08
C PHE A 10 -7.96 5.27 -39.52
N HIS A 11 -7.34 6.33 -40.04
CA HIS A 11 -6.89 6.41 -41.43
C HIS A 11 -5.63 7.29 -41.52
N SER A 12 -4.82 7.06 -42.55
CA SER A 12 -3.52 7.71 -42.77
C SER A 12 -3.39 8.18 -44.21
N THR A 13 -2.87 9.40 -44.43
CA THR A 13 -1.95 9.74 -45.54
C THR A 13 -1.37 11.16 -45.35
N ASN A 14 -0.30 11.46 -46.11
CA ASN A 14 0.53 12.69 -46.13
C ASN A 14 0.63 13.13 -47.63
N PRO A 15 1.30 14.23 -48.07
CA PRO A 15 1.93 15.35 -47.35
C PRO A 15 1.63 16.75 -47.98
N GLU A 16 2.41 17.77 -47.56
CA GLU A 16 2.82 19.01 -48.28
C GLU A 16 1.80 19.95 -48.98
N LEU A 17 1.86 21.24 -48.61
CA LEU A 17 2.12 22.34 -49.57
C LEU A 17 2.51 23.66 -48.87
N THR A 18 3.48 24.38 -49.43
CA THR A 18 3.88 25.74 -49.01
C THR A 18 3.26 26.79 -49.93
N THR A 19 3.02 28.01 -49.43
CA THR A 19 2.76 29.18 -50.31
C THR A 19 3.30 30.46 -49.68
N VAL A 20 3.88 31.32 -50.51
CA VAL A 20 4.51 32.60 -50.15
C VAL A 20 3.61 33.76 -50.55
N CYS A 21 3.68 34.88 -49.84
CA CYS A 21 3.17 36.17 -50.32
C CYS A 21 4.18 37.28 -50.04
N GLN A 22 4.35 38.20 -50.99
CA GLN A 22 5.29 39.32 -50.94
C GLN A 22 4.58 40.66 -51.20
N VAL A 23 5.14 41.69 -50.55
CA VAL A 23 5.12 43.15 -50.79
C VAL A 23 4.32 43.72 -52.00
N PRO A 24 3.80 44.95 -51.85
CA PRO A 24 4.54 46.05 -52.50
C PRO A 24 4.80 47.28 -51.61
N THR A 25 5.87 48.01 -51.92
CA THR A 25 6.30 49.25 -51.27
C THR A 25 5.86 50.50 -52.04
N VAL A 26 5.66 51.63 -51.35
CA VAL A 26 5.47 52.95 -51.99
C VAL A 26 6.33 54.03 -51.32
N ARG A 27 6.99 54.82 -52.18
CA ARG A 27 7.81 56.04 -51.94
C ARG A 27 7.97 56.72 -53.33
N PRO A 28 8.51 57.96 -53.44
CA PRO A 28 8.65 59.04 -52.46
C PRO A 28 8.08 60.38 -52.99
N ARG A 29 8.27 61.48 -52.25
CA ARG A 29 8.78 62.75 -52.80
C ARG A 29 9.30 63.66 -51.69
N ALA A 30 10.09 64.68 -52.06
CA ALA A 30 10.74 65.62 -51.14
C ALA A 30 10.82 67.01 -51.78
N THR A 31 10.94 68.06 -50.95
CA THR A 31 11.29 69.43 -51.38
C THR A 31 11.96 70.18 -50.22
N THR A 32 12.68 71.25 -50.52
CA THR A 32 13.71 71.89 -49.65
C THR A 32 13.53 73.40 -49.61
N ILE A 33 13.95 74.06 -48.51
CA ILE A 33 14.39 75.48 -48.32
C ILE A 33 14.59 75.65 -46.78
N ALA A 34 15.78 75.86 -46.19
CA ALA A 34 16.77 76.96 -46.28
C ALA A 34 16.20 78.28 -45.71
N TYR A 35 16.55 78.78 -44.51
CA TYR A 35 17.89 79.18 -44.03
C TYR A 35 17.83 79.53 -42.49
N LEU A 36 18.79 80.11 -41.73
CA LEU A 36 20.11 80.77 -41.97
C LEU A 36 21.11 80.57 -40.78
N THR A 37 21.85 81.61 -40.37
CA THR A 37 23.04 81.68 -39.48
C THR A 37 22.83 81.74 -37.95
N LYS A 38 23.65 81.01 -37.18
CA LYS A 38 24.84 81.53 -36.43
C LYS A 38 25.64 80.41 -35.71
N PHE A 39 26.97 80.57 -35.60
CA PHE A 39 27.96 79.72 -34.90
C PHE A 39 28.40 80.40 -33.56
N PRO A 40 29.19 79.79 -32.62
CA PRO A 40 30.13 78.66 -32.77
C PRO A 40 30.08 77.52 -31.71
N LEU A 41 30.99 76.53 -31.81
CA LEU A 41 31.20 75.42 -30.86
C LEU A 41 32.40 75.68 -29.91
N PRO A 42 32.55 74.91 -28.80
CA PRO A 42 33.42 73.72 -28.81
C PRO A 42 32.89 72.56 -27.93
N TYR A 43 32.36 71.45 -28.45
CA TYR A 43 33.06 70.32 -29.09
C TYR A 43 34.31 69.71 -28.38
N ILE A 44 34.54 69.96 -27.09
CA ILE A 44 35.66 69.31 -26.35
C ILE A 44 35.21 68.30 -25.26
N LEU A 45 33.91 68.26 -24.90
CA LEU A 45 33.40 67.38 -23.84
C LEU A 45 32.85 66.01 -24.27
N TYR A 46 32.68 65.73 -25.57
CA TYR A 46 32.01 64.50 -26.01
C TYR A 46 32.94 63.27 -26.09
N ILE A 47 34.23 63.46 -26.42
CA ILE A 47 35.18 62.36 -26.68
C ILE A 47 35.71 61.72 -25.38
N LYS A 48 35.66 62.41 -24.24
CA LYS A 48 36.10 61.84 -22.95
C LYS A 48 35.15 60.80 -22.36
N ARG A 49 33.89 60.71 -22.83
CA ARG A 49 32.85 59.83 -22.25
C ARG A 49 32.71 58.44 -22.91
N THR A 50 33.50 58.16 -23.95
CA THR A 50 33.44 56.91 -24.73
C THR A 50 34.65 55.98 -24.53
N ALA A 51 35.76 56.47 -23.99
CA ALA A 51 36.95 55.66 -23.70
C ALA A 51 36.75 54.71 -22.50
N GLU A 52 36.24 55.23 -21.38
CA GLU A 52 36.05 54.46 -20.12
C GLU A 52 35.09 53.27 -20.28
N ARG A 53 34.18 53.31 -21.26
CA ARG A 53 33.21 52.24 -21.52
C ARG A 53 33.79 50.98 -22.18
N ARG A 54 35.07 50.95 -22.59
CA ARG A 54 35.68 49.77 -23.25
C ARG A 54 36.61 48.93 -22.37
N HIS A 55 37.11 49.45 -21.24
CA HIS A 55 37.98 48.68 -20.34
C HIS A 55 37.25 47.96 -19.19
N ALA A 56 36.02 48.36 -18.84
CA ALA A 56 35.20 47.70 -17.81
C ALA A 56 34.44 46.45 -18.32
N MET A 57 34.95 45.75 -19.34
CA MET A 57 34.25 44.65 -20.05
C MET A 57 35.10 43.38 -20.24
N ARG A 58 36.02 43.12 -19.31
CA ARG A 58 36.58 41.77 -19.05
C ARG A 58 36.48 41.50 -17.55
N SER A 59 36.21 40.23 -17.20
CA SER A 59 35.78 39.68 -15.89
C SER A 59 34.52 40.34 -15.27
N GLY A 60 33.52 39.51 -14.93
CA GLY A 60 32.34 39.92 -14.14
C GLY A 60 30.96 39.80 -14.80
N GLY A 61 30.86 39.49 -16.10
CA GLY A 61 29.59 39.46 -16.84
C GLY A 61 28.50 38.56 -16.23
N VAL A 62 28.84 37.30 -15.93
CA VAL A 62 27.88 36.31 -15.39
C VAL A 62 27.38 36.69 -14.00
N LEU A 63 28.30 37.02 -13.08
CA LEU A 63 27.97 37.38 -11.70
C LEU A 63 27.14 38.68 -11.59
N ARG A 64 27.29 39.61 -12.54
CA ARG A 64 26.52 40.85 -12.57
C ARG A 64 25.12 40.66 -13.19
N TRP A 65 24.91 39.63 -14.01
CA TRP A 65 23.59 39.27 -14.55
C TRP A 65 22.70 38.58 -13.50
N LEU A 66 23.31 37.77 -12.63
CA LEU A 66 22.65 37.21 -11.44
C LEU A 66 22.20 38.27 -10.41
N ARG A 67 22.58 39.55 -10.59
CA ARG A 67 22.13 40.69 -9.78
C ARG A 67 20.77 41.27 -10.23
N GLY A 68 20.04 40.54 -11.07
CA GLY A 68 18.68 40.89 -11.51
C GLY A 68 17.59 40.39 -10.56
N ARG A 69 16.81 41.34 -10.01
CA ARG A 69 15.53 41.21 -9.27
C ARG A 69 15.49 40.11 -8.17
N PRO A 70 15.32 40.47 -6.87
CA PRO A 70 15.32 39.48 -5.76
C PRO A 70 14.44 38.24 -5.97
N GLY A 71 13.25 38.41 -6.57
CA GLY A 71 12.34 37.29 -6.86
C GLY A 71 12.89 36.24 -7.84
N THR A 72 13.72 36.61 -8.82
CA THR A 72 14.34 35.64 -9.74
C THR A 72 15.47 34.86 -9.05
N SER A 73 16.27 35.50 -8.20
CA SER A 73 17.26 34.80 -7.37
C SER A 73 16.59 33.83 -6.39
N ALA A 74 15.50 34.26 -5.75
CA ALA A 74 14.73 33.43 -4.82
C ALA A 74 14.04 32.24 -5.52
N PHE A 75 13.49 32.42 -6.73
CA PHE A 75 12.89 31.33 -7.50
C PHE A 75 13.94 30.30 -7.95
N LEU A 76 15.15 30.73 -8.35
CA LEU A 76 16.25 29.82 -8.66
C LEU A 76 16.73 29.05 -7.44
N ALA A 77 16.80 29.70 -6.26
CA ALA A 77 17.11 29.02 -5.01
C ALA A 77 16.03 27.99 -4.64
N PHE A 78 14.75 28.34 -4.77
CA PHE A 78 13.63 27.39 -4.61
C PHE A 78 13.75 26.20 -5.56
N LEU A 79 14.05 26.42 -6.84
CA LEU A 79 14.18 25.33 -7.82
C LEU A 79 15.33 24.37 -7.47
N LEU A 80 16.47 24.90 -7.01
CA LEU A 80 17.60 24.06 -6.56
C LEU A 80 17.24 23.23 -5.32
N VAL A 81 16.57 23.82 -4.34
CA VAL A 81 16.08 23.09 -3.15
C VAL A 81 15.03 22.05 -3.54
N TYR A 82 14.05 22.41 -4.38
CA TYR A 82 13.01 21.51 -4.86
C TYR A 82 13.61 20.29 -5.59
N LEU A 83 14.59 20.50 -6.47
CA LEU A 83 15.27 19.41 -7.17
C LEU A 83 16.10 18.52 -6.22
N ALA A 84 16.70 19.09 -5.18
CA ALA A 84 17.40 18.32 -4.14
C ALA A 84 16.42 17.47 -3.31
N VAL A 85 15.30 18.04 -2.86
CA VAL A 85 14.26 17.30 -2.12
C VAL A 85 13.60 16.24 -3.01
N PHE A 86 13.30 16.55 -4.28
CA PHE A 86 12.79 15.56 -5.25
C PHE A 86 13.74 14.36 -5.40
N ARG A 87 15.06 14.61 -5.47
CA ARG A 87 16.07 13.55 -5.52
C ARG A 87 16.13 12.74 -4.22
N TYR A 88 16.06 13.40 -3.06
CA TYR A 88 15.95 12.72 -1.76
C TYR A 88 14.70 11.83 -1.68
N CYS A 89 13.51 12.34 -2.04
CA CYS A 89 12.27 11.56 -2.09
C CYS A 89 12.41 10.32 -3.00
N SER A 90 13.07 10.46 -4.16
CA SER A 90 13.33 9.33 -5.06
C SER A 90 14.32 8.27 -4.52
N GLN A 91 15.05 8.58 -3.44
CA GLN A 91 16.01 7.68 -2.78
C GLN A 91 15.51 7.14 -1.44
N ALA A 92 14.61 7.86 -0.76
CA ALA A 92 13.98 7.45 0.49
C ALA A 92 12.69 6.64 0.25
N TYR A 93 11.79 7.13 -0.61
CA TYR A 93 10.41 6.64 -0.71
C TYR A 93 10.20 5.67 -1.88
N TYR A 94 11.16 4.77 -2.10
CA TYR A 94 11.11 3.75 -3.15
C TYR A 94 10.45 2.44 -2.70
N ARG A 95 10.31 2.20 -1.38
CA ARG A 95 9.60 1.02 -0.83
C ARG A 95 8.10 1.25 -0.60
N ASP A 96 7.67 2.50 -0.49
CA ASP A 96 6.26 2.86 -0.29
C ASP A 96 5.44 2.57 -1.58
N PRO A 97 4.52 1.60 -1.60
CA PRO A 97 3.75 1.24 -2.81
C PRO A 97 2.79 2.34 -3.27
N THR A 98 2.56 3.36 -2.43
CA THR A 98 1.70 4.52 -2.72
C THR A 98 2.49 5.71 -3.29
N SER A 99 3.82 5.61 -3.33
CA SER A 99 4.75 6.62 -3.86
C SER A 99 4.86 6.60 -5.38
N ALA A 100 4.98 7.77 -5.99
CA ALA A 100 5.32 7.91 -7.41
C ALA A 100 6.79 7.53 -7.70
N PHE A 101 7.61 7.33 -6.66
CA PHE A 101 8.99 6.87 -6.73
C PHE A 101 9.15 5.36 -6.46
N PHE A 102 8.05 4.62 -6.30
CA PHE A 102 8.08 3.19 -5.96
C PHE A 102 8.88 2.35 -6.97
N ASP A 103 9.88 1.64 -6.46
CA ASP A 103 10.69 0.69 -7.21
C ASP A 103 10.20 -0.73 -6.88
N PRO A 104 9.52 -1.43 -7.81
CA PRO A 104 8.96 -2.75 -7.54
C PRO A 104 10.02 -3.86 -7.42
N VAL A 105 11.27 -3.62 -7.82
CA VAL A 105 12.37 -4.58 -7.64
C VAL A 105 12.88 -4.50 -6.20
N ARG A 106 12.99 -3.28 -5.65
CA ARG A 106 13.53 -3.01 -4.30
C ARG A 106 12.46 -2.88 -3.20
N GLY A 107 11.20 -2.72 -3.57
CA GLY A 107 10.05 -2.67 -2.65
C GLY A 107 9.62 -4.07 -2.22
N TYR A 108 9.35 -4.95 -3.20
CA TYR A 108 9.03 -6.37 -2.97
C TYR A 108 10.29 -7.24 -2.74
N GLU A 109 11.29 -6.69 -2.04
CA GLU A 109 12.49 -7.41 -1.63
C GLU A 109 12.22 -8.07 -0.26
N PRO A 110 12.28 -9.43 -0.15
CA PRO A 110 11.87 -10.19 1.03
C PRO A 110 12.96 -10.20 2.12
N ARG A 111 13.30 -9.01 2.64
CA ARG A 111 14.41 -8.78 3.58
C ARG A 111 14.28 -9.60 4.87
N TYR A 112 13.07 -9.77 5.38
CA TYR A 112 12.78 -10.57 6.58
C TYR A 112 12.12 -11.91 6.20
N SER A 113 11.18 -11.89 5.26
CA SER A 113 10.41 -13.09 4.88
C SER A 113 11.23 -14.19 4.21
N ALA A 114 12.40 -13.90 3.65
CA ALA A 114 13.31 -14.94 3.14
C ALA A 114 13.98 -15.73 4.28
N GLY A 115 14.39 -15.05 5.35
CA GLY A 115 14.92 -15.70 6.56
C GLY A 115 13.84 -16.52 7.25
N ARG A 116 12.71 -15.89 7.57
CA ARG A 116 11.60 -16.52 8.30
C ARG A 116 11.01 -17.75 7.58
N GLN A 117 11.06 -17.80 6.24
CA GLN A 117 10.72 -19.00 5.46
C GLN A 117 11.73 -20.15 5.63
N ASN A 118 13.02 -19.85 5.67
CA ASN A 118 14.07 -20.86 5.91
C ASN A 118 13.97 -21.44 7.32
N ASP A 119 13.67 -20.61 8.32
CA ASP A 119 13.52 -21.02 9.71
C ASP A 119 12.31 -21.96 9.85
N ALA A 120 11.18 -21.59 9.26
CA ALA A 120 9.98 -22.44 9.19
C ALA A 120 10.23 -23.81 8.50
N GLU A 121 10.93 -23.86 7.35
CA GLU A 121 11.30 -25.14 6.71
C GLU A 121 12.31 -25.95 7.55
N THR A 122 13.13 -25.29 8.36
CA THR A 122 14.07 -25.94 9.28
C THR A 122 13.32 -26.57 10.45
N PHE A 123 12.37 -25.85 11.05
CA PHE A 123 11.46 -26.36 12.08
C PHE A 123 10.70 -27.61 11.59
N ILE A 124 10.02 -27.51 10.44
CA ILE A 124 9.22 -28.63 9.88
C ILE A 124 10.09 -29.85 9.57
N ARG A 125 11.34 -29.65 9.15
CA ARG A 125 12.30 -30.75 8.93
C ARG A 125 12.62 -31.49 10.23
N ASN A 126 12.80 -30.76 11.33
CA ASN A 126 13.04 -31.33 12.66
C ASN A 126 11.79 -32.01 13.23
N ALA A 127 10.59 -31.49 12.93
CA ALA A 127 9.30 -32.06 13.33
C ALA A 127 9.00 -33.45 12.72
N ASN A 128 9.73 -33.90 11.69
CA ASN A 128 9.66 -35.31 11.27
C ASN A 128 10.28 -36.29 12.29
N LEU A 129 11.14 -35.80 13.21
CA LEU A 129 11.89 -36.62 14.17
C LEU A 129 11.48 -36.38 15.64
N THR A 130 10.74 -35.31 15.91
CA THR A 130 10.34 -34.89 17.26
C THR A 130 8.88 -34.46 17.26
N THR A 131 8.09 -34.94 18.22
CA THR A 131 6.74 -34.42 18.49
C THR A 131 6.88 -33.09 19.25
N TYR A 132 6.42 -32.00 18.64
CA TYR A 132 6.33 -30.70 19.27
C TYR A 132 5.00 -30.62 20.01
N GLY A 133 5.05 -30.23 21.29
CA GLY A 133 4.00 -30.51 22.28
C GLY A 133 2.58 -30.26 21.77
N GLN A 134 1.80 -31.33 21.68
CA GLN A 134 0.35 -31.21 21.52
C GLN A 134 -0.24 -30.62 22.80
N THR A 135 -1.26 -29.79 22.65
CA THR A 135 -1.85 -29.02 23.75
C THR A 135 -2.48 -29.95 24.79
N THR A 136 -1.93 -29.88 25.99
CA THR A 136 -2.34 -30.65 27.17
C THR A 136 -3.35 -29.90 28.05
N LEU A 137 -3.48 -28.57 27.87
CA LEU A 137 -4.49 -27.76 28.53
C LEU A 137 -5.89 -28.20 28.08
N GLN A 138 -6.81 -28.27 29.05
CA GLN A 138 -8.23 -28.55 28.78
C GLN A 138 -8.90 -27.36 28.08
N ASP A 139 -8.46 -26.13 28.39
CA ASP A 139 -9.01 -24.86 27.88
C ASP A 139 -7.91 -24.01 27.19
N PRO A 140 -7.50 -24.33 25.94
CA PRO A 140 -6.59 -23.47 25.18
C PRO A 140 -7.23 -22.11 24.85
N LYS A 141 -6.42 -21.04 24.83
CA LYS A 141 -6.92 -19.67 24.60
C LYS A 141 -7.31 -19.42 23.15
N MET A 142 -6.56 -20.00 22.20
CA MET A 142 -6.75 -19.76 20.77
C MET A 142 -6.80 -21.06 19.98
N CYS A 143 -7.85 -21.27 19.18
CA CYS A 143 -7.81 -22.25 18.09
C CYS A 143 -7.22 -21.59 16.84
N ILE A 144 -6.30 -22.27 16.16
CA ILE A 144 -5.78 -21.85 14.85
C ILE A 144 -6.36 -22.81 13.80
N GLY A 145 -7.20 -22.29 12.92
CA GLY A 145 -7.84 -23.03 11.83
C GLY A 145 -7.20 -22.73 10.48
N ILE A 146 -6.61 -23.77 9.87
CA ILE A 146 -6.03 -23.73 8.51
C ILE A 146 -6.79 -24.71 7.62
N ALA A 147 -7.23 -24.25 6.44
CA ALA A 147 -7.71 -25.11 5.37
C ALA A 147 -6.68 -25.09 4.23
N THR A 148 -6.10 -26.25 3.90
CA THR A 148 -5.01 -26.37 2.92
C THR A 148 -5.44 -27.23 1.73
N VAL A 149 -5.01 -26.81 0.53
CA VAL A 149 -5.28 -27.51 -0.72
C VAL A 149 -3.99 -27.80 -1.47
N ALA A 150 -3.93 -28.96 -2.13
CA ALA A 150 -2.81 -29.29 -3.02
C ALA A 150 -2.66 -28.24 -4.13
N ARG A 151 -1.53 -27.52 -4.15
CA ARG A 151 -1.13 -26.61 -5.23
C ARG A 151 -0.09 -27.29 -6.13
N GLU A 152 0.02 -26.90 -7.40
CA GLU A 152 0.90 -27.58 -8.36
C GLU A 152 2.40 -27.28 -8.19
N GLN A 153 2.77 -26.15 -7.56
CA GLN A 153 4.15 -25.64 -7.57
C GLN A 153 4.85 -25.67 -6.20
N ASP A 154 4.18 -25.26 -5.13
CA ASP A 154 4.74 -25.19 -3.77
C ASP A 154 3.66 -25.46 -2.72
N GLN A 155 4.01 -26.10 -1.61
CA GLN A 155 3.10 -26.40 -0.49
C GLN A 155 3.36 -25.42 0.65
N TYR A 156 2.98 -24.15 0.46
CA TYR A 156 3.26 -23.04 1.39
C TYR A 156 2.82 -23.34 2.84
N VAL A 157 1.80 -24.18 3.03
CA VAL A 157 1.29 -24.65 4.33
C VAL A 157 2.37 -25.17 5.28
N ARG A 158 3.47 -25.74 4.74
CA ARG A 158 4.65 -26.12 5.54
C ARG A 158 5.25 -24.90 6.23
N ARG A 159 5.49 -23.82 5.48
CA ARG A 159 6.06 -22.57 5.99
C ARG A 159 5.06 -21.80 6.84
N THR A 160 3.77 -21.87 6.53
CA THR A 160 2.69 -21.34 7.39
C THR A 160 2.72 -22.01 8.76
N ILE A 161 2.57 -23.33 8.84
CA ILE A 161 2.58 -24.06 10.13
C ILE A 161 3.93 -23.92 10.83
N GLY A 162 5.04 -23.98 10.09
CA GLY A 162 6.38 -23.79 10.63
C GLY A 162 6.54 -22.42 11.30
N SER A 163 6.22 -21.33 10.60
CA SER A 163 6.35 -19.97 11.14
C SER A 163 5.36 -19.62 12.25
N LEU A 164 4.22 -20.32 12.33
CA LEU A 164 3.26 -20.16 13.43
C LEU A 164 3.72 -20.81 14.74
N ILE A 165 4.60 -21.83 14.70
CA ILE A 165 5.00 -22.64 15.86
C ILE A 165 6.48 -22.48 16.22
N ASP A 166 7.35 -22.27 15.24
CA ASP A 166 8.77 -21.95 15.45
C ASP A 166 8.93 -20.62 16.20
N GLY A 167 9.82 -20.57 17.19
CA GLY A 167 10.03 -19.41 18.07
C GLY A 167 9.10 -19.33 19.29
N LEU A 168 7.99 -20.07 19.33
CA LEU A 168 7.10 -20.08 20.51
C LEU A 168 7.75 -20.70 21.75
N GLU A 169 7.49 -20.13 22.92
CA GLU A 169 7.75 -20.85 24.17
C GLU A 169 6.84 -22.09 24.31
N PRO A 170 7.24 -23.12 25.08
CA PRO A 170 6.34 -24.23 25.43
C PRO A 170 5.04 -23.74 26.10
N SER A 171 5.17 -22.69 26.92
CA SER A 171 4.06 -22.01 27.61
C SER A 171 3.05 -21.41 26.62
N GLU A 172 3.50 -20.94 25.45
CA GLU A 172 2.68 -20.36 24.39
C GLU A 172 2.08 -21.44 23.50
N ARG A 173 2.87 -22.47 23.14
CA ARG A 173 2.39 -23.60 22.34
C ARG A 173 1.23 -24.33 23.02
N GLU A 174 1.26 -24.49 24.35
CA GLU A 174 0.16 -25.09 25.12
C GLU A 174 -1.14 -24.26 25.11
N GLN A 175 -1.09 -22.97 24.80
CA GLN A 175 -2.27 -22.09 24.72
C GLN A 175 -2.96 -22.13 23.35
N ILE A 176 -2.40 -22.87 22.38
CA ILE A 176 -2.84 -22.95 20.98
C ILE A 176 -3.43 -24.33 20.67
N PHE A 177 -4.60 -24.38 20.03
CA PHE A 177 -5.17 -25.61 19.46
C PHE A 177 -5.11 -25.54 17.92
N LEU A 178 -4.10 -26.18 17.32
CA LEU A 178 -3.84 -26.13 15.88
C LEU A 178 -4.65 -27.19 15.12
N VAL A 179 -5.56 -26.71 14.27
CA VAL A 179 -6.51 -27.49 13.46
C VAL A 179 -6.18 -27.29 11.98
N VAL A 180 -5.86 -28.39 11.28
CA VAL A 180 -5.45 -28.37 9.86
C VAL A 180 -6.36 -29.28 9.03
N LEU A 181 -7.21 -28.70 8.19
CA LEU A 181 -8.04 -29.44 7.24
C LEU A 181 -7.27 -29.72 5.95
N ILE A 182 -7.10 -31.01 5.65
CA ILE A 182 -6.76 -31.49 4.31
C ILE A 182 -8.01 -31.35 3.45
N ALA A 183 -8.12 -30.24 2.73
CA ALA A 183 -9.37 -29.82 2.08
C ALA A 183 -9.58 -30.48 0.71
N HIS A 184 -9.50 -31.81 0.65
CA HIS A 184 -9.72 -32.65 -0.55
C HIS A 184 -10.64 -33.85 -0.24
N ALA A 185 -11.59 -34.14 -1.12
CA ALA A 185 -12.55 -35.25 -0.95
C ALA A 185 -11.98 -36.63 -1.37
N ASP A 186 -10.74 -36.65 -1.83
CA ASP A 186 -9.78 -37.74 -1.63
C ASP A 186 -8.50 -37.17 -0.98
N PRO A 187 -8.24 -37.42 0.32
CA PRO A 187 -7.07 -36.89 1.02
C PRO A 187 -5.72 -37.28 0.41
N GLN A 188 -5.64 -38.39 -0.34
CA GLN A 188 -4.43 -38.83 -1.02
C GLN A 188 -3.96 -37.85 -2.11
N MET A 189 -4.82 -36.94 -2.55
CA MET A 189 -4.48 -35.88 -3.50
C MET A 189 -3.63 -34.76 -2.89
N HIS A 190 -3.47 -34.69 -1.56
CA HIS A 190 -2.68 -33.65 -0.90
C HIS A 190 -1.27 -34.15 -0.52
N PRO A 191 -0.19 -33.52 -1.03
CA PRO A 191 1.18 -33.97 -0.76
C PRO A 191 1.60 -34.10 0.72
N ILE A 192 0.96 -33.37 1.65
CA ILE A 192 1.26 -33.43 3.09
C ILE A 192 0.47 -34.52 3.83
N TYR A 193 -0.47 -35.20 3.15
CA TYR A 193 -1.32 -36.19 3.80
C TYR A 193 -0.51 -37.43 4.18
N GLY A 194 -0.45 -37.71 5.48
CA GLY A 194 0.37 -38.79 6.03
C GLY A 194 1.84 -38.42 6.29
N GLU A 195 2.27 -37.16 6.09
CA GLU A 195 3.61 -36.75 6.52
C GLU A 195 3.73 -36.70 8.06
N PRO A 196 4.79 -37.29 8.67
CA PRO A 196 4.92 -37.38 10.13
C PRO A 196 4.94 -36.03 10.86
N TRP A 197 5.57 -35.01 10.27
CA TRP A 197 5.63 -33.66 10.86
C TRP A 197 4.24 -33.09 11.14
N LEU A 198 3.24 -33.37 10.31
CA LEU A 198 1.91 -32.80 10.47
C LEU A 198 1.23 -33.33 11.73
N THR A 199 1.32 -34.65 11.96
CA THR A 199 0.85 -35.29 13.20
C THR A 199 1.70 -34.95 14.43
N ASN A 200 2.96 -34.55 14.23
CA ASN A 200 3.88 -34.14 15.29
C ASN A 200 3.77 -32.66 15.69
N VAL A 201 2.98 -31.85 14.98
CA VAL A 201 2.86 -30.40 15.22
C VAL A 201 1.41 -29.97 15.41
N ALA A 202 0.46 -30.49 14.61
CA ALA A 202 -0.95 -30.17 14.75
C ALA A 202 -1.63 -30.99 15.86
N ASP A 203 -2.50 -30.32 16.61
CA ASP A 203 -3.36 -30.98 17.61
C ASP A 203 -4.50 -31.75 16.95
N LYS A 204 -4.98 -31.27 15.79
CA LYS A 204 -5.95 -31.99 14.98
C LYS A 204 -5.82 -31.77 13.48
N THR A 205 -5.31 -32.78 12.78
CA THR A 205 -5.57 -32.96 11.34
C THR A 205 -7.05 -33.34 11.14
N LEU A 206 -7.73 -32.65 10.22
CA LEU A 206 -9.10 -32.92 9.81
C LEU A 206 -9.16 -33.47 8.39
N LEU A 207 -10.13 -34.37 8.19
CA LEU A 207 -10.70 -34.79 6.92
C LEU A 207 -12.20 -34.43 6.96
N TYR A 208 -12.92 -34.56 5.84
CA TYR A 208 -14.39 -34.40 5.84
C TYR A 208 -15.09 -35.64 6.44
N ASP A 209 -15.65 -35.48 7.64
CA ASP A 209 -16.58 -36.43 8.25
C ASP A 209 -18.00 -36.00 7.90
N VAL A 210 -18.47 -36.45 6.74
CA VAL A 210 -19.76 -36.04 6.15
C VAL A 210 -20.43 -37.22 5.45
N ASN A 211 -21.76 -37.17 5.32
CA ASN A 211 -22.49 -38.21 4.60
C ASN A 211 -22.08 -38.29 3.12
N GLN A 212 -22.25 -39.48 2.51
CA GLN A 212 -21.81 -39.77 1.14
C GLN A 212 -22.35 -38.77 0.09
N GLY A 213 -23.58 -38.28 0.26
CA GLY A 213 -24.13 -37.24 -0.62
C GLY A 213 -23.37 -35.92 -0.52
N ARG A 214 -22.99 -35.48 0.69
CA ARG A 214 -22.15 -34.30 0.89
C ARG A 214 -20.73 -34.52 0.37
N LEU A 215 -20.15 -35.71 0.56
CA LEU A 215 -18.82 -36.05 0.04
C LEU A 215 -18.80 -36.03 -1.50
N GLN A 216 -19.85 -36.52 -2.16
CA GLN A 216 -19.96 -36.41 -3.62
C GLN A 216 -20.07 -34.94 -4.08
N ASN A 217 -20.88 -34.11 -3.42
CA ASN A 217 -20.94 -32.67 -3.73
C ASN A 217 -19.55 -32.00 -3.63
N LEU A 218 -18.70 -32.40 -2.68
CA LEU A 218 -17.34 -31.87 -2.55
C LEU A 218 -16.45 -32.31 -3.72
N ARG A 219 -16.51 -33.59 -4.13
CA ARG A 219 -15.83 -34.10 -5.34
C ARG A 219 -16.28 -33.39 -6.61
N ASP A 220 -17.59 -33.13 -6.72
CA ASP A 220 -18.17 -32.41 -7.84
C ASP A 220 -17.68 -30.96 -7.86
N TRP A 221 -17.58 -30.29 -6.70
CA TRP A 221 -17.04 -28.93 -6.63
C TRP A 221 -15.53 -28.85 -6.90
N GLU A 222 -14.75 -29.84 -6.44
CA GLU A 222 -13.33 -29.97 -6.75
C GLU A 222 -13.10 -30.18 -8.25
N THR A 223 -13.85 -31.09 -8.86
CA THR A 223 -13.77 -31.42 -10.30
C THR A 223 -14.18 -30.24 -11.18
N ASN A 224 -15.27 -29.54 -10.83
CA ASN A 224 -15.77 -28.39 -11.59
C ASN A 224 -15.07 -27.06 -11.26
N LYS A 225 -14.15 -27.05 -10.28
CA LYS A 225 -13.46 -25.84 -9.78
C LYS A 225 -14.41 -24.78 -9.19
N ASP A 226 -15.47 -25.24 -8.52
CA ASP A 226 -16.47 -24.44 -7.79
C ASP A 226 -15.92 -23.89 -6.46
N TYR A 227 -14.75 -23.25 -6.50
CA TYR A 227 -14.01 -22.77 -5.32
C TYR A 227 -14.82 -21.81 -4.42
N ARG A 228 -15.84 -21.15 -4.97
CA ARG A 228 -16.75 -20.25 -4.23
C ARG A 228 -17.75 -20.98 -3.33
N LYS A 229 -18.14 -22.20 -3.68
CA LYS A 229 -19.02 -23.06 -2.84
C LYS A 229 -18.17 -23.83 -1.85
N LYS A 230 -17.10 -24.45 -2.38
CA LYS A 230 -16.15 -25.23 -1.59
C LYS A 230 -15.45 -24.39 -0.53
N GLY A 231 -14.87 -23.24 -0.88
CA GLY A 231 -14.16 -22.37 0.07
C GLY A 231 -15.04 -21.84 1.21
N VAL A 232 -16.33 -21.56 0.95
CA VAL A 232 -17.30 -21.23 2.02
C VAL A 232 -17.57 -22.43 2.92
N PHE A 233 -17.69 -23.64 2.37
CA PHE A 233 -17.83 -24.87 3.15
C PHE A 233 -16.57 -25.18 3.97
N ASP A 234 -15.38 -25.20 3.36
CA ASP A 234 -14.11 -25.49 4.02
C ASP A 234 -13.88 -24.55 5.22
N TYR A 235 -14.10 -23.25 5.02
CA TYR A 235 -13.95 -22.23 6.06
C TYR A 235 -14.94 -22.43 7.21
N THR A 236 -16.22 -22.70 6.91
CA THR A 236 -17.22 -22.99 7.97
C THR A 236 -16.97 -24.31 8.69
N TYR A 237 -16.43 -25.33 8.01
CA TYR A 237 -16.11 -26.62 8.59
C TYR A 237 -14.94 -26.53 9.60
N VAL A 238 -13.87 -25.81 9.25
CA VAL A 238 -12.74 -25.53 10.17
C VAL A 238 -13.18 -24.60 11.31
N LEU A 239 -13.89 -23.50 11.00
CA LEU A 239 -14.35 -22.54 12.00
C LEU A 239 -15.31 -23.17 13.01
N GLN A 240 -16.21 -24.05 12.57
CA GLN A 240 -17.06 -24.84 13.46
C GLN A 240 -16.23 -25.74 14.37
N ARG A 241 -15.23 -26.46 13.84
CA ARG A 241 -14.39 -27.34 14.67
C ARG A 241 -13.58 -26.60 15.73
N CYS A 242 -13.24 -25.33 15.48
CA CYS A 242 -12.65 -24.44 16.49
C CYS A 242 -13.68 -23.94 17.53
N VAL A 243 -14.91 -23.60 17.11
CA VAL A 243 -16.01 -23.30 18.06
C VAL A 243 -16.30 -24.50 18.97
N ASP A 244 -16.35 -25.71 18.40
CA ASP A 244 -16.53 -26.97 19.13
C ASP A 244 -15.37 -27.29 20.10
N ALA A 245 -14.22 -26.61 19.97
CA ALA A 245 -13.08 -26.73 20.88
C ALA A 245 -13.13 -25.78 22.08
N GLY A 246 -14.16 -24.93 22.21
CA GLY A 246 -14.38 -24.07 23.39
C GLY A 246 -13.45 -22.85 23.51
N THR A 247 -12.43 -22.71 22.65
CA THR A 247 -11.40 -21.66 22.76
C THR A 247 -11.97 -20.25 22.70
N GLN A 248 -11.42 -19.33 23.52
CA GLN A 248 -11.85 -17.92 23.59
C GLN A 248 -11.71 -17.20 22.23
N TRP A 249 -10.59 -17.42 21.56
CA TRP A 249 -10.24 -16.81 20.28
C TRP A 249 -10.09 -17.86 19.19
N ILE A 250 -10.43 -17.51 17.95
CA ILE A 250 -10.30 -18.40 16.80
C ILE A 250 -9.64 -17.65 15.65
N ALA A 251 -8.40 -18.00 15.34
CA ALA A 251 -7.61 -17.47 14.24
C ALA A 251 -7.81 -18.34 12.99
N MET A 252 -8.48 -17.80 11.97
CA MET A 252 -8.59 -18.41 10.65
C MET A 252 -7.45 -17.89 9.78
N ILE A 253 -6.57 -18.79 9.33
CA ILE A 253 -5.31 -18.47 8.64
C ILE A 253 -5.30 -19.15 7.24
N GLU A 254 -4.93 -18.40 6.19
CA GLU A 254 -4.77 -18.96 4.83
C GLU A 254 -3.43 -19.73 4.70
N ASP A 255 -3.42 -20.78 3.89
CA ASP A 255 -2.33 -21.77 3.78
C ASP A 255 -1.08 -21.27 3.03
N ASP A 256 -1.05 -20.00 2.62
CA ASP A 256 0.05 -19.31 1.94
C ASP A 256 0.56 -18.06 2.69
N THR A 257 0.57 -18.16 4.02
CA THR A 257 1.00 -17.09 4.93
C THR A 257 2.28 -17.43 5.69
N LEU A 258 2.90 -16.41 6.29
CA LEU A 258 4.13 -16.51 7.08
C LEU A 258 4.02 -15.60 8.30
N ALA A 259 4.16 -16.13 9.51
CA ALA A 259 4.07 -15.35 10.75
C ALA A 259 5.43 -14.78 11.19
N VAL A 260 5.40 -13.58 11.78
CA VAL A 260 6.57 -12.98 12.43
C VAL A 260 7.02 -13.83 13.62
N ASP A 261 8.30 -13.78 13.96
CA ASP A 261 8.77 -14.30 15.23
C ASP A 261 8.08 -13.57 16.42
N GLY A 262 7.71 -14.33 17.46
CA GLY A 262 6.89 -13.82 18.57
C GLY A 262 5.51 -13.28 18.17
N TRP A 263 4.89 -13.76 17.08
CA TRP A 263 3.56 -13.28 16.65
C TRP A 263 2.47 -13.48 17.71
N PHE A 264 2.48 -14.62 18.43
CA PHE A 264 1.40 -15.02 19.34
C PHE A 264 1.20 -14.04 20.52
N PRO A 265 2.24 -13.67 21.30
CA PRO A 265 2.07 -12.70 22.38
C PRO A 265 1.71 -11.31 21.84
N ARG A 266 2.29 -10.88 20.70
CA ARG A 266 1.90 -9.62 20.02
C ARG A 266 0.41 -9.65 19.61
N ALA A 267 -0.11 -10.78 19.14
CA ALA A 267 -1.52 -10.96 18.78
C ALA A 267 -2.45 -10.99 20.01
N MET A 268 -2.06 -11.69 21.08
CA MET A 268 -2.85 -11.75 22.33
C MET A 268 -2.95 -10.39 23.02
N GLU A 269 -1.84 -9.62 23.06
CA GLU A 269 -1.86 -8.23 23.54
C GLU A 269 -2.77 -7.35 22.67
N ALA A 270 -2.76 -7.57 21.35
CA ALA A 270 -3.60 -6.80 20.43
C ALA A 270 -5.10 -7.13 20.57
N LEU A 271 -5.46 -8.39 20.83
CA LEU A 271 -6.83 -8.80 21.14
C LEU A 271 -7.34 -8.18 22.44
N GLN A 272 -6.50 -8.14 23.47
CA GLN A 272 -6.81 -7.43 24.73
C GLN A 272 -7.05 -5.95 24.47
N LYS A 273 -6.17 -5.25 23.74
CA LYS A 273 -6.33 -3.83 23.40
C LYS A 273 -7.57 -3.55 22.54
N ALA A 274 -8.03 -4.50 21.73
CA ALA A 274 -9.25 -4.37 20.94
C ALA A 274 -10.52 -4.49 21.81
N ASP A 275 -10.56 -5.47 22.73
CA ASP A 275 -11.69 -5.68 23.64
C ASP A 275 -11.75 -4.63 24.76
N GLU A 276 -10.61 -4.14 25.26
CA GLU A 276 -10.55 -2.99 26.18
C GLU A 276 -11.12 -1.71 25.54
N GLN A 277 -10.89 -1.51 24.23
CA GLN A 277 -11.42 -0.35 23.51
C GLN A 277 -12.89 -0.53 23.11
N HIS A 278 -13.32 -1.73 22.75
CA HIS A 278 -14.70 -2.07 22.37
C HIS A 278 -15.12 -3.39 23.04
N PRO A 279 -15.59 -3.36 24.31
CA PRO A 279 -15.92 -4.58 25.05
C PRO A 279 -17.01 -5.40 24.38
N THR A 280 -16.75 -6.69 24.18
CA THR A 280 -17.68 -7.66 23.57
C THR A 280 -18.93 -7.81 24.45
N THR A 281 -20.04 -7.18 24.03
CA THR A 281 -21.32 -7.11 24.75
C THR A 281 -22.49 -7.48 23.83
N ASP A 282 -23.69 -7.70 24.37
CA ASP A 282 -24.86 -8.04 23.55
C ASP A 282 -25.26 -6.96 22.54
N GLU A 283 -24.96 -5.69 22.83
CA GLU A 283 -25.28 -4.54 21.98
C GLU A 283 -24.11 -4.07 21.10
N MET A 284 -22.86 -4.27 21.52
CA MET A 284 -21.67 -3.89 20.73
C MET A 284 -20.67 -5.05 20.61
N ASP A 285 -20.30 -5.35 19.37
CA ASP A 285 -19.51 -6.52 18.99
C ASP A 285 -18.59 -6.13 17.82
N TRP A 286 -17.31 -6.50 17.87
CA TRP A 286 -16.37 -6.29 16.76
C TRP A 286 -16.11 -7.60 16.03
N LEU A 287 -15.86 -7.51 14.73
CA LEU A 287 -15.90 -8.66 13.83
C LEU A 287 -14.65 -9.53 13.93
N TYR A 288 -13.46 -8.94 13.80
CA TYR A 288 -12.19 -9.64 13.93
C TYR A 288 -11.06 -8.66 14.31
N LEU A 289 -9.91 -9.23 14.67
CA LEU A 289 -8.59 -8.62 14.53
C LEU A 289 -7.92 -9.20 13.28
N ARG A 290 -7.52 -8.34 12.33
CA ARG A 290 -6.80 -8.73 11.11
C ARG A 290 -5.30 -8.69 11.38
N LEU A 291 -4.60 -9.79 11.09
CA LEU A 291 -3.16 -9.95 11.34
C LEU A 291 -2.29 -9.60 10.11
N PHE A 292 -2.90 -9.42 8.94
CA PHE A 292 -2.27 -9.06 7.68
C PHE A 292 -3.00 -7.87 7.05
N TYR A 293 -2.29 -6.92 6.45
CA TYR A 293 -2.86 -6.06 5.42
C TYR A 293 -1.79 -5.75 4.37
N THR A 294 -2.21 -5.23 3.22
CA THR A 294 -1.28 -4.69 2.21
C THR A 294 -1.39 -3.17 2.13
N GLU A 295 -0.22 -2.53 2.16
CA GLU A 295 -0.02 -1.09 2.02
C GLU A 295 -0.48 -0.53 0.67
N GLU A 296 -0.59 -1.35 -0.40
CA GLU A 296 -0.95 -0.87 -1.76
C GLU A 296 -2.29 -0.11 -1.77
N PHE A 297 -3.24 -0.49 -0.92
CA PHE A 297 -4.55 0.15 -0.83
C PHE A 297 -4.61 1.35 0.12
N LEU A 298 -3.56 1.58 0.92
CA LEU A 298 -3.47 2.70 1.88
C LEU A 298 -2.94 4.00 1.24
N GLY A 299 -3.15 4.17 -0.08
CA GLY A 299 -2.68 5.33 -0.83
C GLY A 299 -3.61 6.55 -0.79
N TRP A 300 -3.36 7.49 -1.71
CA TRP A 300 -4.18 8.71 -1.86
C TRP A 300 -5.54 8.40 -2.51
N ASN A 301 -6.41 7.77 -1.73
CA ASN A 301 -7.68 7.21 -2.20
C ASN A 301 -8.65 8.28 -2.72
N LYS A 302 -9.21 8.03 -3.91
CA LYS A 302 -10.04 8.98 -4.67
C LYS A 302 -11.31 9.42 -3.94
N GLU A 303 -11.82 8.62 -3.02
CA GLU A 303 -13.00 8.93 -2.19
C GLU A 303 -12.75 10.13 -1.27
N GLU A 304 -11.48 10.35 -0.88
CA GLU A 304 -11.05 11.37 0.08
C GLU A 304 -10.63 12.69 -0.62
N TRP A 305 -10.81 12.80 -1.95
CA TRP A 305 -10.33 13.93 -2.77
C TRP A 305 -10.72 15.32 -2.24
N ARG A 306 -11.92 15.44 -1.65
CA ARG A 306 -12.42 16.71 -1.08
C ARG A 306 -11.55 17.21 0.08
N GLN A 307 -11.07 16.28 0.92
CA GLN A 307 -10.17 16.58 2.04
C GLN A 307 -8.79 16.99 1.52
N TYR A 308 -8.24 16.22 0.57
CA TYR A 308 -6.95 16.54 -0.08
C TYR A 308 -6.96 17.93 -0.74
N PHE A 309 -8.05 18.26 -1.45
CA PHE A 309 -8.25 19.56 -2.10
C PHE A 309 -8.39 20.71 -1.09
N ALA A 310 -9.20 20.52 -0.03
CA ALA A 310 -9.37 21.51 1.03
C ALA A 310 -8.06 21.81 1.78
N VAL A 311 -7.27 20.77 2.11
CA VAL A 311 -5.95 20.93 2.74
C VAL A 311 -4.97 21.62 1.79
N SER A 312 -4.99 21.29 0.49
CA SER A 312 -4.13 21.94 -0.52
C SER A 312 -4.44 23.43 -0.68
N ILE A 313 -5.72 23.81 -0.64
CA ILE A 313 -6.15 25.21 -0.60
C ILE A 313 -5.69 25.87 0.70
N ALA A 314 -5.88 25.23 1.86
CA ALA A 314 -5.49 25.76 3.16
C ALA A 314 -3.97 26.03 3.23
N VAL A 315 -3.13 25.08 2.80
CA VAL A 315 -1.66 25.24 2.76
C VAL A 315 -1.25 26.38 1.82
N THR A 316 -1.88 26.48 0.65
CA THR A 316 -1.63 27.57 -0.31
C THR A 316 -2.05 28.93 0.26
N GLY A 317 -3.22 29.01 0.91
CA GLY A 317 -3.75 30.20 1.55
C GLY A 317 -2.90 30.66 2.74
N MET A 318 -2.45 29.73 3.60
CA MET A 318 -1.51 30.00 4.69
C MET A 318 -0.17 30.51 4.17
N THR A 319 0.34 29.96 3.07
CA THR A 319 1.57 30.45 2.41
C THR A 319 1.40 31.89 1.93
N GLY A 320 0.29 32.21 1.27
CA GLY A 320 -0.03 33.58 0.83
C GLY A 320 -0.19 34.56 2.00
N MET A 321 -0.90 34.14 3.05
CA MET A 321 -1.09 34.94 4.27
C MET A 321 0.24 35.22 4.97
N ALA A 322 1.09 34.20 5.16
CA ALA A 322 2.41 34.36 5.76
C ALA A 322 3.27 35.35 4.97
N LEU A 323 3.27 35.28 3.64
CA LEU A 323 4.02 36.22 2.80
C LEU A 323 3.46 37.66 2.86
N LEU A 324 2.15 37.83 3.02
CA LEU A 324 1.53 39.15 3.23
C LEU A 324 1.90 39.75 4.59
N LEU A 325 1.88 38.94 5.65
CA LEU A 325 2.29 39.36 7.00
C LEU A 325 3.79 39.68 7.06
N ILE A 326 4.65 38.83 6.52
CA ILE A 326 6.11 39.08 6.42
C ILE A 326 6.39 40.35 5.60
N ARG A 327 5.61 40.63 4.55
CA ARG A 327 5.71 41.89 3.81
C ARG A 327 5.32 43.08 4.69
N GLN A 328 4.22 43.00 5.42
CA GLN A 328 3.72 44.09 6.29
C GLN A 328 4.66 44.42 7.45
N PHE A 329 5.29 43.41 8.06
CA PHE A 329 6.08 43.60 9.29
C PHE A 329 7.61 43.63 9.10
N LEU A 330 8.14 43.06 8.02
CA LEU A 330 9.60 42.87 7.86
C LEU A 330 10.17 43.35 6.51
N PHE A 331 9.48 43.14 5.38
CA PHE A 331 10.09 43.25 4.05
C PHE A 331 9.20 43.91 2.96
N GLU A 332 8.51 45.02 3.29
CA GLU A 332 7.55 45.74 2.43
C GLU A 332 7.97 45.88 0.95
N LYS A 333 9.25 46.24 0.73
CA LYS A 333 9.82 46.62 -0.56
C LYS A 333 10.47 45.46 -1.33
N THR A 334 10.60 44.29 -0.69
CA THR A 334 11.23 43.09 -1.30
C THR A 334 10.18 42.09 -1.77
N ILE A 335 9.09 41.91 -1.00
CA ILE A 335 8.01 40.99 -1.33
C ILE A 335 7.01 41.70 -2.25
N THR A 336 7.06 41.39 -3.53
CA THR A 336 6.16 41.98 -4.56
C THR A 336 4.93 41.10 -4.80
N ASN A 337 3.84 41.68 -5.35
CA ASN A 337 2.64 40.91 -5.72
C ASN A 337 2.98 39.74 -6.66
N ASN A 338 3.89 39.95 -7.62
CA ASN A 338 4.35 38.91 -8.54
C ASN A 338 5.11 37.79 -7.81
N PHE A 339 5.87 38.11 -6.77
CA PHE A 339 6.55 37.09 -5.96
C PHE A 339 5.55 36.26 -5.15
N ILE A 340 4.55 36.90 -4.52
CA ILE A 340 3.47 36.19 -3.82
C ILE A 340 2.68 35.31 -4.79
N ALA A 341 2.37 35.80 -6.00
CA ALA A 341 1.68 35.02 -7.03
C ALA A 341 2.50 33.79 -7.47
N VAL A 342 3.81 33.94 -7.73
CA VAL A 342 4.69 32.79 -8.05
C VAL A 342 4.77 31.81 -6.88
N ALA A 343 4.88 32.31 -5.64
CA ALA A 343 4.93 31.45 -4.46
C ALA A 343 3.63 30.64 -4.28
N CYS A 344 2.46 31.24 -4.48
CA CYS A 344 1.16 30.61 -4.27
C CYS A 344 0.67 29.78 -5.47
N LEU A 345 1.06 30.11 -6.70
CA LEU A 345 0.57 29.47 -7.93
C LEU A 345 1.61 28.54 -8.61
N VAL A 346 2.86 28.56 -8.16
CA VAL A 346 3.92 27.68 -8.66
C VAL A 346 4.62 26.93 -7.53
N CYS A 347 5.20 27.64 -6.55
CA CYS A 347 6.02 27.00 -5.52
C CYS A 347 5.21 26.11 -4.57
N ALA A 348 4.10 26.62 -3.99
CA ALA A 348 3.25 25.84 -3.11
C ALA A 348 2.59 24.65 -3.84
N PRO A 349 1.98 24.81 -5.04
CA PRO A 349 1.51 23.67 -5.83
C PRO A 349 2.59 22.63 -6.15
N ALA A 350 3.83 23.05 -6.44
CA ALA A 350 4.94 22.11 -6.65
C ALA A 350 5.29 21.33 -5.37
N CYS A 351 5.39 22.00 -4.21
CA CYS A 351 5.62 21.32 -2.92
C CYS A 351 4.48 20.37 -2.55
N ILE A 352 3.22 20.77 -2.78
CA ILE A 352 2.03 19.91 -2.57
C ILE A 352 2.08 18.72 -3.54
N SER A 353 2.47 18.93 -4.79
CA SER A 353 2.61 17.83 -5.77
C SER A 353 3.68 16.84 -5.33
N LEU A 354 4.83 17.32 -4.82
CA LEU A 354 5.89 16.46 -4.29
C LEU A 354 5.47 15.71 -3.03
N TYR A 355 4.64 16.31 -2.16
CA TYR A 355 4.03 15.63 -1.01
C TYR A 355 3.13 14.47 -1.46
N PHE A 356 2.27 14.66 -2.46
CA PHE A 356 1.50 13.55 -3.01
C PHE A 356 2.38 12.51 -3.73
N MET A 357 3.40 12.94 -4.48
CA MET A 357 4.34 12.03 -5.16
C MET A 357 5.22 11.21 -4.19
N ALA A 358 5.47 11.70 -2.98
CA ALA A 358 6.24 10.98 -1.96
C ALA A 358 5.52 9.74 -1.41
N GLY A 359 4.21 9.62 -1.63
CA GLY A 359 3.39 8.52 -1.10
C GLY A 359 2.70 8.88 0.23
N ARG A 360 1.54 8.27 0.47
CA ARG A 360 0.75 8.49 1.69
C ARG A 360 1.43 7.90 2.90
N LEU A 361 2.06 6.74 2.79
CA LEU A 361 2.66 6.05 3.93
C LEU A 361 3.98 6.68 4.34
N SER A 362 4.76 7.21 3.39
CA SER A 362 5.95 8.01 3.68
C SER A 362 5.64 9.35 4.34
N MET A 363 4.48 9.95 4.03
CA MET A 363 4.07 11.28 4.49
C MET A 363 3.08 11.29 5.67
N GLN A 364 2.39 10.17 5.88
CA GLN A 364 1.41 9.91 6.94
C GLN A 364 1.50 8.42 7.35
N PRO A 365 2.67 7.96 7.86
CA PRO A 365 2.81 6.58 8.30
C PRO A 365 1.82 6.29 9.42
N PRO A 366 1.13 5.12 9.40
CA PRO A 366 0.35 4.71 10.55
C PRO A 366 1.28 4.47 11.74
N LEU A 367 0.87 4.91 12.93
CA LEU A 367 1.60 4.60 14.14
C LEU A 367 1.48 3.10 14.46
N PRO A 368 2.49 2.46 15.07
CA PRO A 368 2.34 1.10 15.59
C PRO A 368 1.22 0.99 16.64
N GLY A 369 0.64 -0.20 16.78
CA GLY A 369 -0.44 -0.49 17.72
C GLY A 369 -1.65 -1.20 17.09
N VAL A 370 -2.84 -0.92 17.62
CA VAL A 370 -4.10 -1.59 17.25
C VAL A 370 -5.16 -0.55 16.91
N TYR A 371 -5.68 -0.58 15.69
CA TYR A 371 -6.54 0.48 15.16
C TYR A 371 -7.72 -0.09 14.37
N PRO A 372 -8.86 0.64 14.28
CA PRO A 372 -9.97 0.24 13.43
C PRO A 372 -9.64 0.53 11.96
N MET A 373 -9.71 -0.51 11.10
CA MET A 373 -9.49 -0.43 9.65
C MET A 373 -10.74 -0.88 8.86
N PRO A 374 -11.86 -0.12 8.91
CA PRO A 374 -13.11 -0.47 8.24
C PRO A 374 -13.12 -0.21 6.72
N LYS A 375 -12.03 0.36 6.19
CA LYS A 375 -11.79 0.64 4.76
C LYS A 375 -10.35 0.32 4.41
N TYR A 376 -10.10 0.07 3.13
CA TYR A 376 -8.78 -0.09 2.50
C TYR A 376 -7.92 -1.27 2.98
N GLY A 377 -8.13 -1.81 4.19
CA GLY A 377 -7.67 -3.15 4.54
C GLY A 377 -8.29 -4.19 3.61
N CYS A 378 -7.43 -4.97 2.94
CA CYS A 378 -7.84 -6.09 2.12
C CYS A 378 -7.56 -7.42 2.81
N CYS A 379 -8.29 -8.43 2.35
CA CYS A 379 -7.86 -9.81 2.31
C CYS A 379 -7.93 -10.51 3.70
N ALA A 380 -7.91 -11.84 3.70
CA ALA A 380 -8.33 -12.68 4.83
C ALA A 380 -7.26 -13.67 5.32
N GLN A 381 -5.99 -13.41 4.98
CA GLN A 381 -4.81 -14.21 5.34
C GLN A 381 -4.74 -14.60 6.82
N GLY A 382 -5.15 -13.70 7.71
CA GLY A 382 -5.29 -14.01 9.14
C GLY A 382 -6.35 -13.15 9.78
N LEU A 383 -7.46 -13.77 10.17
CA LEU A 383 -8.60 -13.15 10.86
C LEU A 383 -8.84 -13.84 12.19
N VAL A 384 -8.71 -13.12 13.30
CA VAL A 384 -8.98 -13.65 14.64
C VAL A 384 -10.34 -13.16 15.13
N TYR A 385 -11.26 -14.10 15.35
CA TYR A 385 -12.60 -13.87 15.88
C TYR A 385 -12.65 -14.17 17.38
N SER A 386 -13.54 -13.51 18.12
CA SER A 386 -14.02 -14.06 19.39
C SER A 386 -14.86 -15.32 19.11
N HIS A 387 -14.89 -16.27 20.05
CA HIS A 387 -15.70 -17.48 19.98
C HIS A 387 -17.15 -17.19 19.54
N ARG A 388 -17.77 -16.20 20.18
CA ARG A 388 -19.13 -15.72 19.91
C ARG A 388 -19.30 -15.16 18.50
N MET A 389 -18.33 -14.39 18.01
CA MET A 389 -18.39 -13.83 16.67
C MET A 389 -18.17 -14.90 15.60
N ALA A 390 -17.31 -15.89 15.85
CA ALA A 390 -17.15 -17.06 14.98
C ALA A 390 -18.49 -17.80 14.77
N SER A 391 -19.28 -18.04 15.82
CA SER A 391 -20.61 -18.65 15.69
C SER A 391 -21.57 -17.83 14.81
N LYS A 392 -21.49 -16.49 14.89
CA LYS A 392 -22.27 -15.59 14.01
C LYS A 392 -21.78 -15.64 12.56
N VAL A 393 -20.46 -15.69 12.33
CA VAL A 393 -19.85 -15.83 11.00
C VAL A 393 -20.23 -17.15 10.33
N ILE A 394 -20.18 -18.29 11.05
CA ILE A 394 -20.66 -19.58 10.53
C ILE A 394 -22.12 -19.46 10.09
N THR A 395 -22.97 -18.88 10.94
CA THR A 395 -24.40 -18.67 10.65
C THR A 395 -24.61 -17.80 9.41
N ARG A 396 -23.83 -16.73 9.23
CA ARG A 396 -23.91 -15.84 8.06
C ARG A 396 -23.45 -16.52 6.78
N LEU A 397 -22.33 -17.24 6.82
CA LEU A 397 -21.81 -17.99 5.67
C LEU A 397 -22.76 -19.12 5.22
N ALA A 398 -23.39 -19.83 6.17
CA ALA A 398 -24.38 -20.86 5.88
C ALA A 398 -25.67 -20.34 5.20
N GLN A 399 -26.01 -19.06 5.38
CA GLN A 399 -27.09 -18.40 4.65
C GLN A 399 -26.71 -18.10 3.19
N VAL A 400 -25.49 -17.59 2.96
CA VAL A 400 -25.03 -17.13 1.64
C VAL A 400 -24.59 -18.30 0.74
N ARG A 401 -23.98 -19.34 1.31
CA ARG A 401 -23.57 -20.62 0.68
C ARG A 401 -22.53 -20.57 -0.43
N GLU A 402 -22.39 -19.46 -1.14
CA GLU A 402 -21.42 -19.30 -2.24
C GLU A 402 -20.87 -17.88 -2.32
N GLY A 403 -19.55 -17.76 -2.45
CA GLY A 403 -18.87 -16.49 -2.73
C GLY A 403 -17.39 -16.55 -2.36
N TYR A 404 -16.78 -15.38 -2.17
CA TYR A 404 -15.48 -15.30 -1.50
C TYR A 404 -15.73 -14.89 -0.04
N VAL A 405 -15.15 -15.64 0.91
CA VAL A 405 -15.45 -15.51 2.35
C VAL A 405 -15.15 -14.10 2.86
N ASP A 406 -14.01 -13.54 2.45
CA ASP A 406 -13.59 -12.16 2.72
C ASP A 406 -14.68 -11.15 2.29
N GLN A 407 -15.18 -11.25 1.06
CA GLN A 407 -16.19 -10.34 0.54
C GLN A 407 -17.53 -10.47 1.27
N ILE A 408 -17.93 -11.68 1.67
CA ILE A 408 -19.16 -11.92 2.45
C ILE A 408 -19.03 -11.33 3.86
N VAL A 409 -17.89 -11.57 4.51
CA VAL A 409 -17.60 -11.11 5.87
C VAL A 409 -17.45 -9.58 5.92
N GLU A 410 -16.74 -8.96 4.96
CA GLU A 410 -16.67 -7.50 4.82
C GLU A 410 -18.02 -6.86 4.49
N ALA A 411 -18.81 -7.45 3.58
CA ALA A 411 -20.14 -6.93 3.26
C ALA A 411 -21.03 -6.92 4.51
N TRP A 412 -21.07 -8.03 5.25
CA TRP A 412 -21.81 -8.13 6.51
C TRP A 412 -21.29 -7.16 7.59
N ALA A 413 -19.97 -6.93 7.65
CA ALA A 413 -19.39 -5.94 8.55
C ALA A 413 -19.90 -4.51 8.28
N ASN A 414 -20.11 -4.16 7.01
CA ASN A 414 -20.64 -2.86 6.61
C ASN A 414 -22.17 -2.79 6.79
N GLU A 415 -22.90 -3.89 6.57
CA GLU A 415 -24.35 -3.98 6.84
C GLU A 415 -24.69 -3.81 8.33
N ALA A 416 -23.90 -4.44 9.20
CA ALA A 416 -24.12 -4.46 10.66
C ALA A 416 -23.25 -3.45 11.44
N ASN A 417 -22.52 -2.56 10.75
CA ASN A 417 -21.58 -1.58 11.32
C ASN A 417 -20.52 -2.18 12.28
N LEU A 418 -20.10 -3.42 12.04
CA LEU A 418 -19.11 -4.10 12.88
C LEU A 418 -17.72 -3.51 12.67
N VAL A 419 -17.07 -3.18 13.79
CA VAL A 419 -15.68 -2.71 13.82
C VAL A 419 -14.74 -3.85 13.43
N ARG A 420 -13.71 -3.51 12.67
CA ARG A 420 -12.69 -4.43 12.14
C ARG A 420 -11.33 -3.90 12.56
N TRP A 421 -10.67 -4.60 13.48
CA TRP A 421 -9.38 -4.19 14.02
C TRP A 421 -8.23 -4.69 13.13
N VAL A 422 -7.06 -4.05 13.24
CA VAL A 422 -5.82 -4.49 12.59
C VAL A 422 -4.63 -4.24 13.51
N THR A 423 -3.63 -5.10 13.46
CA THR A 423 -2.30 -4.86 14.05
C THR A 423 -1.43 -4.06 13.10
N ILE A 424 -0.70 -3.07 13.61
CA ILE A 424 0.27 -2.29 12.84
C ILE A 424 1.62 -2.36 13.56
N PRO A 425 2.71 -2.82 12.90
CA PRO A 425 2.74 -3.51 11.61
C PRO A 425 1.96 -4.85 11.58
N SER A 426 1.76 -5.43 10.40
CA SER A 426 1.14 -6.76 10.22
C SER A 426 1.93 -7.85 10.95
N LEU A 427 1.27 -8.78 11.65
CA LEU A 427 1.91 -9.94 12.27
C LEU A 427 2.09 -11.14 11.31
N LEU A 428 1.48 -11.08 10.13
CA LEU A 428 1.67 -12.05 9.04
C LEU A 428 2.14 -11.35 7.74
N GLN A 429 2.77 -12.13 6.87
CA GLN A 429 3.01 -11.84 5.45
C GLN A 429 2.24 -12.86 4.59
N HIS A 430 1.93 -12.48 3.35
CA HIS A 430 1.45 -13.40 2.32
C HIS A 430 2.60 -13.81 1.39
N VAL A 431 2.78 -15.11 1.16
CA VAL A 431 3.89 -15.68 0.36
C VAL A 431 3.43 -16.48 -0.86
N GLY A 432 2.12 -16.55 -1.12
CA GLY A 432 1.55 -17.23 -2.28
C GLY A 432 1.86 -16.50 -3.59
N SER A 433 2.49 -17.18 -4.56
CA SER A 433 2.74 -16.61 -5.90
C SER A 433 1.58 -16.84 -6.88
N SER A 434 0.67 -17.76 -6.54
CA SER A 434 -0.53 -18.13 -7.30
C SER A 434 -1.73 -18.37 -6.38
N SER A 435 -2.91 -17.97 -6.84
CA SER A 435 -4.16 -18.06 -6.08
C SER A 435 -5.04 -19.21 -6.56
N SER A 436 -5.56 -19.98 -5.60
CA SER A 436 -6.64 -20.95 -5.85
C SER A 436 -7.93 -20.30 -6.38
N LYS A 437 -8.07 -18.97 -6.28
CA LYS A 437 -9.29 -18.20 -6.63
C LYS A 437 -9.37 -17.81 -8.12
N GLY A 438 -8.26 -17.91 -8.87
CA GLY A 438 -8.20 -17.75 -10.34
C GLY A 438 -7.82 -16.35 -10.87
N ASP A 439 -7.31 -16.31 -12.11
CA ASP A 439 -6.82 -15.13 -12.87
C ASP A 439 -5.70 -14.29 -12.22
N ASP A 440 -4.65 -14.98 -11.75
CA ASP A 440 -3.43 -14.36 -11.20
C ASP A 440 -2.69 -13.40 -12.13
N ARG A 441 -2.99 -13.40 -13.44
CA ARG A 441 -2.30 -12.57 -14.46
C ARG A 441 -3.24 -11.66 -15.24
N GLY A 442 -4.45 -11.43 -14.72
CA GLY A 442 -5.43 -10.49 -15.27
C GLY A 442 -5.01 -9.02 -15.09
N SER A 443 -5.95 -8.10 -15.38
CA SER A 443 -5.69 -6.65 -15.43
C SER A 443 -5.19 -5.98 -14.14
N ALA A 444 -5.19 -6.68 -13.00
CA ALA A 444 -4.63 -6.22 -11.72
C ALA A 444 -3.15 -6.63 -11.49
N ALA A 445 -2.60 -7.54 -12.33
CA ALA A 445 -1.19 -7.87 -12.35
C ALA A 445 -0.36 -6.67 -12.86
N LYS A 446 0.80 -6.43 -12.24
CA LYS A 446 1.61 -5.22 -12.48
C LYS A 446 3.07 -5.50 -12.15
N TYR A 447 3.99 -4.74 -12.76
CA TYR A 447 5.43 -4.85 -12.50
C TYR A 447 6.04 -6.24 -12.80
N GLY A 448 5.38 -7.05 -13.64
CA GLY A 448 5.75 -8.44 -13.91
C GLY A 448 5.30 -9.45 -12.86
N ARG A 449 4.69 -8.99 -11.76
CA ARG A 449 4.15 -9.79 -10.66
C ARG A 449 2.68 -10.14 -10.85
N SER A 450 2.29 -11.30 -10.36
CA SER A 450 0.91 -11.79 -10.29
C SER A 450 0.06 -10.96 -9.31
N VAL A 451 -1.26 -11.16 -9.31
CA VAL A 451 -2.15 -10.55 -8.32
C VAL A 451 -1.81 -11.04 -6.90
N ALA A 452 -1.56 -12.33 -6.74
CA ALA A 452 -1.14 -12.93 -5.47
C ALA A 452 0.22 -12.38 -4.99
N GLU A 453 1.22 -12.29 -5.88
CA GLU A 453 2.57 -11.73 -5.59
C GLU A 453 2.58 -10.23 -5.26
N LYS A 454 1.45 -9.53 -5.45
CA LYS A 454 1.28 -8.12 -5.05
C LYS A 454 0.57 -7.96 -3.70
N ILE A 455 -0.13 -8.99 -3.22
CA ILE A 455 -0.69 -8.99 -1.87
C ILE A 455 0.50 -9.17 -0.92
N TRP A 456 1.00 -8.03 -0.42
CA TRP A 456 2.27 -7.94 0.30
C TRP A 456 2.20 -6.89 1.40
N SER A 457 2.66 -7.23 2.60
CA SER A 457 2.87 -6.33 3.73
C SER A 457 4.30 -5.79 3.66
N PHE A 458 4.46 -4.51 3.33
CA PHE A 458 5.77 -3.87 3.15
C PHE A 458 6.46 -3.62 4.49
N SER A 459 5.70 -3.27 5.52
CA SER A 459 6.17 -3.09 6.90
C SER A 459 6.60 -4.40 7.58
N PHE A 460 6.11 -5.56 7.14
CA PHE A 460 6.57 -6.86 7.63
C PHE A 460 8.05 -7.13 7.28
N GLU A 461 8.55 -6.56 6.18
CA GLU A 461 9.95 -6.67 5.78
C GLU A 461 10.91 -5.75 6.56
N GLU A 462 10.39 -5.04 7.57
CA GLU A 462 11.15 -4.13 8.44
C GLU A 462 11.40 -4.74 9.84
N TYR A 463 10.76 -5.87 10.20
CA TYR A 463 11.06 -6.62 11.43
C TYR A 463 12.53 -7.09 11.52
N GLY A 464 13.18 -7.32 10.38
CA GLY A 464 14.61 -7.63 10.33
C GLY A 464 15.51 -6.49 10.85
N ASP A 465 15.02 -5.26 10.86
CA ASP A 465 15.72 -4.07 11.36
C ASP A 465 15.39 -3.76 12.84
N GLU A 466 14.45 -4.48 13.49
CA GLU A 466 14.21 -4.34 14.95
C GLU A 466 15.41 -4.85 15.80
N ASN A 467 16.33 -5.60 15.18
CA ASN A 467 17.46 -6.28 15.86
C ASN A 467 18.86 -5.69 15.53
N THR A 468 18.94 -4.44 15.05
CA THR A 468 20.21 -3.76 14.69
C THR A 468 20.34 -2.35 15.23
#